data_AF-A0AAU0NM17-F1
#
_entry.id   AF-A0AAU0NM17-F1
#
_cell.length_a   1.000
_cell.length_b   1.000
_cell.length_c   1.000
_cell.angle_alpha   90.00
_cell.angle_beta   90.00
_cell.angle_gamma   90.00
#
_symmetry.space_group_name_H-M   'P 1'
#
loop_
_entity.id
_entity.type
_entity.pdbx_description
1 polymer ?
#
loop_
_entity_poly.entity_id
_entity_poly.type
_entity_poly.pdbx_seq_one_letter_code
_entity_poly.pdbx_strand_id
1 'polypeptide(L)'
;MLEKNLVYNRPFEFENFVWEINEIKYFINKYRQIDCDNEADYYYDFIILEFADINGDKLFSIRKYNDENRMSFLCNPYLIVSEALPNILKKLKIKYQINNFYYLDIDRGYQRIEQDSI
;
A
#
# COMPACT_ATOMS: atom_id res chain seq x y z
N MET A 1 -21.63 22.85 19.27
CA MET A 1 -21.23 21.49 18.85
C MET A 1 -20.89 21.60 17.38
N LEU A 2 -19.61 21.65 17.04
CA LEU A 2 -19.15 21.74 15.64
C LEU A 2 -19.03 20.32 15.09
N GLU A 3 -19.90 20.00 14.13
CA GLU A 3 -19.76 18.82 13.30
C GLU A 3 -18.47 18.96 12.49
N LYS A 4 -17.59 17.98 12.67
CA LYS A 4 -16.23 17.92 12.14
C LYS A 4 -16.26 17.92 10.60
N ASN A 5 -15.58 18.88 9.98
CA ASN A 5 -15.33 18.92 8.53
C ASN A 5 -14.22 17.93 8.11
N LEU A 6 -14.28 16.69 8.59
CA LEU A 6 -13.41 15.61 8.12
C LEU A 6 -13.95 15.14 6.76
N VAL A 7 -13.34 15.61 5.68
CA VAL A 7 -13.66 15.15 4.33
C VAL A 7 -12.85 13.88 4.07
N TYR A 8 -13.35 12.74 4.57
CA TYR A 8 -12.93 11.44 4.06
C TYR A 8 -13.43 11.31 2.62
N ASN A 9 -12.56 11.58 1.65
CA ASN A 9 -12.95 11.36 0.26
C ASN A 9 -13.08 9.87 -0.02
N ARG A 10 -14.19 9.50 -0.67
CA ARG A 10 -14.37 8.14 -1.19
C ARG A 10 -13.21 7.81 -2.14
N PRO A 11 -12.73 6.56 -2.16
CA PRO A 11 -11.76 6.11 -3.16
C PRO A 11 -12.17 6.50 -4.59
N PHE A 12 -11.21 6.95 -5.40
CA PHE A 12 -11.40 7.35 -6.80
C PHE A 12 -10.22 6.88 -7.67
N GLU A 13 -10.28 7.04 -8.99
CA GLU A 13 -9.26 6.54 -9.95
C GLU A 13 -8.98 5.02 -9.81
N PHE A 14 -10.04 4.22 -9.88
CA PHE A 14 -9.97 2.77 -9.76
C PHE A 14 -9.26 2.13 -10.96
N GLU A 15 -8.31 1.25 -10.68
CA GLU A 15 -7.60 0.43 -11.67
C GLU A 15 -7.43 -0.98 -11.09
N ASN A 16 -7.81 -2.00 -11.85
CA ASN A 16 -7.64 -3.39 -11.44
C ASN A 16 -6.68 -4.08 -12.41
N PHE A 17 -5.74 -4.86 -11.88
CA PHE A 17 -4.79 -5.64 -12.66
C PHE A 17 -4.38 -6.90 -11.92
N VAL A 18 -3.78 -7.84 -12.66
CA VAL A 18 -3.31 -9.11 -12.11
C VAL A 18 -1.80 -9.19 -12.27
N TRP A 19 -1.12 -9.63 -11.23
CA TRP A 19 0.28 -10.02 -11.29
C TRP A 19 0.43 -11.52 -11.06
N GLU A 20 1.20 -12.17 -11.90
CA GLU A 20 1.66 -13.54 -11.69
C GLU A 20 3.10 -13.50 -11.17
N ILE A 21 3.33 -14.14 -10.02
CA ILE A 21 4.63 -14.20 -9.33
C ILE A 21 4.76 -15.61 -8.76
N ASN A 22 5.83 -16.30 -9.13
CA ASN A 22 6.08 -17.69 -8.73
C ASN A 22 4.87 -18.60 -9.01
N GLU A 23 4.26 -18.49 -10.20
CA GLU A 23 3.05 -19.23 -10.62
C GLU A 23 1.77 -18.92 -9.80
N ILE A 24 1.84 -18.00 -8.84
CA ILE A 24 0.70 -17.53 -8.05
C ILE A 24 0.16 -16.22 -8.65
N LYS A 25 -1.16 -16.15 -8.82
CA LYS A 25 -1.86 -14.95 -9.29
C LYS A 25 -2.33 -14.09 -8.12
N TYR A 26 -1.98 -12.82 -8.17
CA TYR A 26 -2.40 -11.78 -7.24
C TYR A 26 -3.32 -10.80 -7.97
N PHE A 27 -4.52 -10.65 -7.45
CA PHE A 27 -5.49 -9.68 -7.94
C PHE A 27 -5.29 -8.37 -7.19
N ILE A 28 -5.06 -7.29 -7.93
CA ILE A 28 -4.66 -6.02 -7.35
C ILE A 28 -5.68 -4.96 -7.72
N ASN A 29 -6.31 -4.40 -6.68
CA ASN A 29 -7.18 -3.24 -6.82
C ASN A 29 -6.40 -2.00 -6.39
N LYS A 30 -6.29 -1.01 -7.28
CA LYS A 30 -5.69 0.29 -7.02
C LYS A 30 -6.79 1.33 -6.93
N TYR A 31 -6.68 2.20 -5.93
CA TYR A 31 -7.50 3.40 -5.83
C TYR A 31 -6.71 4.53 -5.16
N ARG A 32 -7.09 5.77 -5.46
CA ARG A 32 -6.56 6.99 -4.85
C ARG A 32 -7.52 7.50 -3.80
N GLN A 33 -6.98 8.06 -2.72
CA GLN A 33 -7.74 8.65 -1.64
C GLN A 33 -7.05 9.92 -1.18
N ILE A 34 -7.88 10.89 -0.80
CA ILE A 34 -7.45 12.15 -0.19
C ILE A 34 -7.98 12.16 1.24
N ASP A 35 -7.09 12.44 2.18
CA ASP A 35 -7.40 12.62 3.60
C ASP A 35 -7.00 14.04 3.99
N CYS A 36 -7.96 14.87 4.36
CA CYS A 36 -7.70 16.26 4.73
C CYS A 36 -8.49 16.70 5.96
N ASP A 37 -7.85 17.57 6.74
CA ASP A 37 -8.46 18.26 7.87
C ASP A 37 -8.01 19.72 7.81
N ASN A 38 -8.97 20.59 7.52
CA ASN A 38 -8.73 22.02 7.38
C ASN A 38 -8.43 22.70 8.74
N GLU A 39 -8.83 22.12 9.87
CA GLU A 39 -8.55 22.66 11.20
C GLU A 39 -7.14 22.26 11.67
N ALA A 40 -6.70 21.07 11.29
CA ALA A 40 -5.36 20.55 11.60
C ALA A 40 -4.31 20.84 10.51
N ASP A 41 -4.68 21.58 9.47
CA ASP A 41 -3.84 22.03 8.34
C ASP A 41 -3.05 20.88 7.68
N TYR A 42 -3.71 19.75 7.39
CA TYR A 42 -3.11 18.67 6.62
C TYR A 42 -3.93 18.24 5.42
N TYR A 43 -3.20 17.86 4.37
CA TYR A 43 -3.72 17.30 3.13
C TYR A 43 -2.82 16.15 2.70
N TYR A 44 -3.35 14.93 2.76
CA TYR A 44 -2.67 13.73 2.32
C TYR A 44 -3.35 13.18 1.09
N ASP A 45 -2.56 12.93 0.06
CA ASP A 45 -3.00 12.31 -1.17
C ASP A 45 -2.21 11.02 -1.37
N PHE A 46 -2.91 9.89 -1.34
CA PHE A 46 -2.26 8.59 -1.40
C PHE A 46 -2.99 7.60 -2.30
N ILE A 47 -2.19 6.71 -2.87
CA ILE A 47 -2.64 5.51 -3.57
C ILE A 47 -2.68 4.37 -2.56
N ILE A 48 -3.75 3.58 -2.59
CA ILE A 48 -3.83 2.29 -1.93
C ILE A 48 -3.86 1.19 -2.98
N LEU A 49 -3.07 0.14 -2.74
CA LEU A 49 -3.11 -1.12 -3.46
C LEU A 49 -3.62 -2.19 -2.52
N GLU A 50 -4.67 -2.90 -2.90
CA GLU A 50 -5.17 -4.07 -2.19
C GLU A 50 -4.84 -5.32 -2.98
N PHE A 51 -4.16 -6.26 -2.34
CA PHE A 51 -3.79 -7.54 -2.90
C PHE A 51 -4.76 -8.60 -2.40
N ALA A 52 -5.28 -9.40 -3.33
CA ALA A 52 -6.12 -10.55 -3.06
C ALA A 52 -5.57 -11.80 -3.75
N ASP A 53 -5.90 -12.98 -3.21
CA ASP A 53 -5.56 -14.27 -3.79
C ASP A 53 -6.50 -14.67 -4.94
N ILE A 54 -6.38 -15.90 -5.43
CA ILE A 54 -7.19 -16.41 -6.54
C ILE A 54 -8.67 -16.61 -6.21
N ASN A 55 -9.01 -16.72 -4.93
CA ASN A 55 -10.39 -16.82 -4.46
C ASN A 55 -11.00 -15.43 -4.21
N GLY A 56 -10.18 -14.37 -4.29
CA GLY A 56 -10.59 -13.00 -3.97
C GLY A 56 -10.44 -12.65 -2.50
N ASP A 57 -9.78 -13.51 -1.71
CA ASP A 57 -9.53 -13.25 -0.29
C ASP A 57 -8.43 -12.20 -0.14
N LYS A 58 -8.70 -11.16 0.65
CA LYS A 58 -7.76 -10.06 0.89
C LYS A 58 -6.54 -10.56 1.65
N LEU A 59 -5.36 -10.37 1.06
CA LEU A 59 -4.08 -10.71 1.65
C LEU A 59 -3.52 -9.52 2.45
N PHE A 60 -3.31 -8.39 1.80
CA PHE A 60 -2.75 -7.20 2.42
C PHE A 60 -3.04 -5.93 1.62
N SER A 61 -2.74 -4.78 2.22
CA SER A 61 -2.83 -3.47 1.58
C SER A 61 -1.50 -2.74 1.67
N ILE A 62 -1.17 -1.96 0.64
CA ILE A 62 -0.02 -1.08 0.58
C ILE A 62 -0.52 0.35 0.38
N ARG A 63 0.06 1.31 1.09
CA ARG A 63 -0.17 2.75 0.93
C ARG A 63 1.06 3.42 0.35
N LYS A 64 0.86 4.33 -0.61
CA LYS A 64 1.88 5.26 -1.14
C LYS A 64 1.35 6.68 -1.08
N TYR A 65 2.02 7.57 -0.36
CA TYR A 65 1.75 9.01 -0.49
C TYR A 65 2.30 9.51 -1.82
N ASN A 66 1.57 10.37 -2.52
CA ASN A 66 1.91 10.77 -3.88
C ASN A 66 3.22 11.58 -3.96
N ASP A 67 3.48 12.39 -2.95
CA ASP A 67 4.68 13.21 -2.77
C ASP A 67 5.88 12.43 -2.20
N GLU A 68 5.68 11.19 -1.75
CA GLU A 68 6.73 10.40 -1.15
C GLU A 68 7.34 9.36 -2.11
N ASN A 69 8.65 9.14 -1.95
CA ASN A 69 9.40 8.06 -2.58
C ASN A 69 9.47 6.81 -1.69
N ARG A 70 8.33 6.46 -1.07
CA ARG A 70 8.19 5.25 -0.25
C ARG A 70 6.80 4.63 -0.36
N MET A 71 6.73 3.33 -0.09
CA MET A 71 5.49 2.59 0.13
C MET A 71 5.49 1.91 1.47
N SER A 72 4.31 1.78 2.06
CA SER A 72 4.12 1.15 3.37
C SER A 72 3.06 0.07 3.30
N PHE A 73 3.44 -1.17 3.57
CA PHE A 73 2.51 -2.27 3.83
C PHE A 73 1.79 -1.99 5.15
N LEU A 74 0.47 -2.19 5.19
CA LEU A 74 -0.35 -1.96 6.38
C LEU A 74 -0.38 -3.18 7.34
N CYS A 75 0.52 -4.14 7.11
CA CYS A 75 0.76 -5.33 7.92
C CYS A 75 2.18 -5.84 7.61
N ASN A 76 2.68 -6.80 8.38
CA ASN A 76 3.97 -7.43 8.11
C ASN A 76 3.88 -8.38 6.89
N PRO A 77 4.50 -8.06 5.74
CA PRO A 77 4.37 -8.86 4.52
C PRO A 77 5.16 -10.17 4.56
N TYR A 78 6.18 -10.28 5.43
CA TYR A 78 6.94 -11.52 5.58
C TYR A 78 6.11 -12.67 6.14
N LEU A 79 5.01 -12.37 6.83
CA LEU A 79 4.10 -13.40 7.35
C LEU A 79 3.08 -13.89 6.32
N ILE A 80 2.94 -13.20 5.19
CA ILE A 80 1.87 -13.43 4.21
C ILE A 80 2.43 -13.90 2.88
N VAL A 81 3.52 -13.27 2.42
CA VAL A 81 4.08 -13.48 1.08
C VAL A 81 5.61 -13.55 1.10
N SER A 82 6.23 -14.12 2.14
CA SER A 82 7.70 -14.18 2.31
C SER A 82 8.46 -14.55 1.02
N GLU A 83 8.03 -15.63 0.35
CA GLU A 83 8.68 -16.15 -0.86
C GLU A 83 8.46 -15.26 -2.10
N ALA A 84 7.29 -14.62 -2.21
CA ALA A 84 6.95 -13.75 -3.33
C ALA A 84 7.39 -12.29 -3.09
N LEU A 85 7.71 -11.93 -1.85
CA LEU A 85 7.96 -10.55 -1.42
C LEU A 85 9.07 -9.88 -2.25
N PRO A 86 10.25 -10.48 -2.50
CA PRO A 86 11.28 -9.84 -3.32
C PRO A 86 10.79 -9.45 -4.71
N ASN A 87 10.01 -10.32 -5.35
CA ASN A 87 9.44 -10.08 -6.67
C ASN A 87 8.33 -9.03 -6.67
N ILE A 88 7.50 -9.00 -5.62
CA ILE A 88 6.49 -7.96 -5.39
C ILE A 88 7.19 -6.60 -5.24
N LEU A 89 8.20 -6.49 -4.38
CA LEU A 89 8.95 -5.25 -4.15
C LEU A 89 9.63 -4.77 -5.43
N LYS A 90 10.24 -5.66 -6.21
CA LYS A 90 10.84 -5.32 -7.51
C LYS A 90 9.83 -4.75 -8.50
N LYS A 91 8.64 -5.37 -8.62
CA LYS A 91 7.57 -4.86 -9.50
C LYS A 91 7.05 -3.51 -9.03
N LEU A 92 6.84 -3.33 -7.72
CA LEU A 92 6.40 -2.05 -7.15
C LEU A 92 7.44 -0.94 -7.36
N LYS A 93 8.73 -1.25 -7.16
CA LYS A 93 9.86 -0.34 -7.42
C LYS A 93 9.85 0.20 -8.85
N ILE A 94 9.63 -0.68 -9.83
CA ILE A 94 9.58 -0.30 -11.24
C ILE A 94 8.30 0.48 -11.56
N LYS A 95 7.12 -0.05 -11.19
CA LYS A 95 5.82 0.55 -11.58
C LYS A 95 5.60 1.93 -10.95
N TYR A 96 6.08 2.15 -9.72
CA TYR A 96 5.82 3.38 -8.95
C TYR A 96 7.06 4.21 -8.65
N GLN A 97 8.22 3.83 -9.21
CA GLN A 97 9.49 4.54 -9.05
C GLN A 97 9.88 4.79 -7.58
N ILE A 98 9.70 3.75 -6.75
CA ILE A 98 9.90 3.84 -5.29
C ILE A 98 11.22 3.23 -4.83
N ASN A 99 11.88 3.86 -3.86
CA ASN A 99 13.18 3.41 -3.34
C ASN A 99 13.12 2.78 -1.95
N ASN A 100 12.08 3.08 -1.17
CA ASN A 100 11.95 2.62 0.20
C ASN A 100 10.63 1.91 0.44
N PHE A 101 10.69 0.83 1.21
CA PHE A 101 9.54 0.06 1.62
C PHE A 101 9.51 -0.09 3.13
N TYR A 102 8.32 0.01 3.69
CA TYR A 102 8.07 -0.14 5.12
C TYR A 102 6.89 -1.09 5.35
N TYR A 103 6.77 -1.63 6.54
CA TYR A 103 5.58 -2.35 6.97
C TYR A 103 5.16 -1.91 8.36
N LEU A 104 3.86 -1.90 8.63
CA LEU A 104 3.32 -1.65 9.96
C LEU A 104 3.44 -2.91 10.81
N ASP A 105 4.25 -2.83 11.86
CA ASP A 105 4.27 -3.78 12.97
C ASP A 105 3.44 -3.20 14.12
N ILE A 106 2.53 -3.99 14.69
CA ILE A 106 1.57 -3.49 15.70
C ILE A 106 2.32 -3.06 16.99
N ASP A 107 3.38 -3.76 17.35
CA ASP A 107 4.12 -3.52 18.59
C ASP A 107 5.22 -2.47 18.41
N ARG A 108 5.76 -2.35 17.19
CA ARG A 108 6.95 -1.54 16.91
C ARG A 108 6.71 -0.34 15.98
N GLY A 109 5.50 -0.20 15.43
CA GLY A 109 5.19 0.78 14.41
C GLY A 109 5.84 0.46 13.07
N TYR A 110 6.05 1.47 12.22
CA TYR A 110 6.62 1.27 10.88
C TYR A 110 8.06 0.79 10.90
N GLN A 111 8.29 -0.42 10.38
CA GLN A 111 9.61 -1.02 10.19
C GLN A 111 10.04 -0.92 8.74
N ARG A 112 11.33 -0.68 8.48
CA ARG A 112 11.87 -0.66 7.12
C ARG A 112 12.10 -2.08 6.61
N ILE A 113 11.83 -2.31 5.32
CA ILE A 113 12.26 -3.51 4.61
C ILE A 113 13.67 -3.25 4.06
N GLU A 114 14.66 -4.00 4.54
CA GLU A 114 16.06 -3.82 4.16
C GLU A 114 16.34 -4.30 2.73
N GLN A 115 17.19 -3.55 2.01
CA GLN A 115 17.47 -3.79 0.59
C GLN A 115 18.26 -5.06 0.30
N ASP A 116 19.01 -5.59 1.27
CA ASP A 116 19.81 -6.82 1.12
C ASP A 116 18.94 -8.09 0.95
N SER A 117 17.61 -7.93 0.98
CA SER A 117 16.60 -8.98 0.76
C SER A 117 16.01 -8.97 -0.67
N ILE A 118 16.52 -8.15 -1.60
CA ILE A 118 16.01 -8.01 -3.00
C ILE A 118 17.11 -8.26 -4.02
#